data_AF-K0Z4H7-F1
#
_entry.id   AF-K0Z4H7-F1
#
_cell.length_a   1.000
_cell.length_b   1.000
_cell.length_c   1.000
_cell.angle_alpha   90.00
_cell.angle_beta   90.00
_cell.angle_gamma   90.00
#
_symmetry.space_group_name_H-M   'P 1'
#
loop_
_entity.id
_entity.type
_entity.pdbx_description
1 polymer ?
#
loop_
_entity_poly.entity_id
_entity_poly.type
_entity_poly.pdbx_seq_one_letter_code
_entity_poly.pdbx_strand_id
1 'polypeptide(L)'
;HYADQTIGKQENVVIDMSSPNIAKPFSIGHLRSTVIGDSLSHIFQKIGYQTVKVNHLGDWGKQFGMLIVAYKKWGNEEAVKAHPIDELLKLYVRINAEAEKDPSLDEEAREWFRKLENGDEEALALWQWFRDESLVEFNRLYNELQVKFDSYNGEAFYNDKMDAVVDILAEKGLLVESEGAQVVNLEKYGIE
;
A
#
# COMPACT_ATOMS: atom_id res chain seq x y z
N HIS A 1 -35.08 6.63 -10.21
CA HIS A 1 -34.40 6.50 -11.53
C HIS A 1 -34.71 5.12 -12.12
N TYR A 2 -34.48 4.90 -13.42
CA TYR A 2 -34.67 3.58 -14.04
C TYR A 2 -33.75 2.54 -13.38
N ALA A 3 -34.27 1.33 -13.14
CA ALA A 3 -33.55 0.17 -12.58
C ALA A 3 -32.95 0.33 -11.17
N ASP A 4 -33.45 1.28 -10.36
CA ASP A 4 -33.11 1.31 -8.93
C ASP A 4 -33.71 0.10 -8.22
N GLN A 5 -32.93 -0.55 -7.35
CA GLN A 5 -33.39 -1.65 -6.51
C GLN A 5 -33.01 -1.41 -5.04
N THR A 6 -33.64 -2.13 -4.12
CA THR A 6 -33.41 -2.01 -2.67
C THR A 6 -32.85 -3.29 -2.06
N ILE A 7 -32.18 -4.13 -2.86
CA ILE A 7 -31.59 -5.41 -2.42
C ILE A 7 -30.63 -5.16 -1.25
N GLY A 8 -29.80 -4.12 -1.35
CA GLY A 8 -28.77 -3.83 -0.38
C GLY A 8 -29.27 -3.26 0.95
N LYS A 9 -30.54 -2.87 1.06
CA LYS A 9 -31.16 -2.40 2.31
C LYS A 9 -30.33 -1.33 3.07
N GLN A 10 -29.57 -0.51 2.34
CA GLN A 10 -28.65 0.50 2.90
C GLN A 10 -27.50 -0.09 3.73
N GLU A 11 -27.20 -1.38 3.59
CA GLU A 11 -26.01 -2.00 4.18
C GLU A 11 -24.75 -1.47 3.51
N ASN A 12 -23.65 -1.47 4.27
CA ASN A 12 -22.36 -1.01 3.79
C ASN A 12 -21.66 -2.12 3.00
N VAL A 13 -21.02 -1.76 1.88
CA VAL A 13 -20.12 -2.63 1.14
C VAL A 13 -18.80 -1.90 0.90
N VAL A 14 -17.71 -2.50 1.36
CA VAL A 14 -16.36 -1.98 1.12
C VAL A 14 -15.85 -2.55 -0.20
N ILE A 15 -15.32 -1.68 -1.06
CA ILE A 15 -14.69 -2.05 -2.32
C ILE A 15 -13.25 -1.56 -2.27
N ASP A 16 -12.34 -2.51 -2.08
CA ASP A 16 -10.90 -2.29 -2.25
C ASP A 16 -10.56 -2.32 -3.74
N MET A 17 -9.97 -1.24 -4.23
CA MET A 17 -9.72 -1.06 -5.67
C MET A 17 -8.53 -0.14 -5.92
N SER A 18 -7.94 -0.29 -7.11
CA SER A 18 -6.70 0.36 -7.53
C SER A 18 -5.45 -0.12 -6.79
N SER A 19 -5.33 0.26 -5.51
CA SER A 19 -4.32 -0.21 -4.54
C SER A 19 -2.90 -0.31 -5.11
N PRO A 20 -2.35 0.78 -5.70
CA PRO A 20 -0.99 0.79 -6.21
C PRO A 20 0.04 0.86 -5.07
N ASN A 21 1.27 0.44 -5.40
CA ASN A 21 2.43 0.66 -4.53
C ASN A 21 3.02 2.05 -4.84
N ILE A 22 3.21 2.88 -3.80
CA ILE A 22 3.62 4.29 -3.96
C ILE A 22 5.06 4.45 -4.49
N ALA A 23 5.87 3.39 -4.52
CA ALA A 23 7.22 3.39 -5.07
C ALA A 23 7.30 2.88 -6.53
N LYS A 24 6.16 2.60 -7.19
CA LYS A 24 6.12 2.06 -8.56
C LYS A 24 5.17 2.84 -9.45
N PRO A 25 5.43 2.90 -10.77
CA PRO A 25 4.52 3.52 -11.72
C PRO A 25 3.14 2.88 -11.75
N PHE A 26 2.14 3.69 -12.05
CA PHE A 26 0.79 3.23 -12.28
C PHE A 26 0.72 2.38 -13.56
N SER A 27 0.68 1.06 -13.39
CA SER A 27 0.56 0.09 -14.49
C SER A 27 -0.89 -0.10 -15.00
N ILE A 28 -1.02 -0.76 -16.17
CA ILE A 28 -2.31 -1.20 -16.71
C ILE A 28 -3.08 -2.14 -15.75
N GLY A 29 -2.37 -2.87 -14.88
CA GLY A 29 -2.98 -3.69 -13.85
C GLY A 29 -3.81 -2.85 -12.87
N HIS A 30 -3.25 -1.74 -12.42
CA HIS A 30 -3.95 -0.81 -11.53
C HIS A 30 -5.12 -0.13 -12.24
N LEU A 31 -4.98 0.20 -13.53
CA LEU A 31 -6.11 0.76 -14.31
C LEU A 31 -7.30 -0.19 -14.33
N ARG A 32 -7.05 -1.49 -14.60
CA ARG A 32 -8.11 -2.52 -14.60
C ARG A 32 -8.82 -2.60 -13.26
N SER A 33 -8.07 -2.70 -12.16
CA SER A 33 -8.63 -2.71 -10.80
C SER A 33 -9.47 -1.46 -10.53
N THR A 34 -8.97 -0.30 -10.96
CA THR A 34 -9.64 1.00 -10.76
C THR A 34 -10.99 1.06 -11.46
N VAL A 35 -11.05 0.76 -12.77
CA VAL A 35 -12.31 0.89 -13.52
C VAL A 35 -13.34 -0.18 -13.16
N ILE A 36 -12.87 -1.41 -12.86
CA ILE A 36 -13.76 -2.50 -12.43
C ILE A 36 -14.34 -2.18 -11.05
N GLY A 37 -13.50 -1.78 -10.10
CA GLY A 37 -13.94 -1.41 -8.75
C GLY A 37 -14.95 -0.26 -8.75
N ASP A 38 -14.69 0.79 -9.53
CA ASP A 38 -15.60 1.93 -9.62
C ASP A 38 -16.94 1.55 -10.28
N SER A 39 -16.90 0.74 -11.34
CA SER A 39 -18.10 0.21 -11.98
C SER A 39 -18.92 -0.64 -11.01
N LEU A 40 -18.28 -1.49 -10.20
CA LEU A 40 -18.95 -2.27 -9.18
C LEU A 40 -19.59 -1.35 -8.14
N SER A 41 -18.88 -0.31 -7.69
CA SER A 41 -19.42 0.68 -6.75
C SER A 41 -20.71 1.31 -7.27
N HIS A 42 -20.75 1.75 -8.53
CA HIS A 42 -21.97 2.28 -9.13
C HIS A 42 -23.12 1.26 -9.18
N ILE A 43 -22.81 -0.01 -9.49
CA ILE A 43 -23.82 -1.09 -9.50
C ILE A 43 -24.35 -1.36 -8.08
N PHE A 44 -23.49 -1.43 -7.08
CA PHE A 44 -23.88 -1.67 -5.69
C PHE A 44 -24.75 -0.52 -5.15
N GLN A 45 -24.38 0.73 -5.44
CA GLN A 45 -25.22 1.90 -5.13
C GLN A 45 -26.59 1.81 -5.80
N LYS A 46 -26.62 1.39 -7.08
CA LYS A 46 -27.86 1.23 -7.86
C LYS A 46 -28.84 0.23 -7.27
N ILE A 47 -28.32 -0.81 -6.61
CA ILE A 47 -29.12 -1.85 -5.96
C ILE A 47 -29.32 -1.62 -4.45
N GLY A 48 -28.96 -0.43 -3.96
CA GLY A 48 -29.34 0.05 -2.62
C GLY A 48 -28.33 -0.24 -1.51
N TYR A 49 -27.06 -0.47 -1.83
CA TYR A 49 -25.96 -0.50 -0.85
C TYR A 49 -25.33 0.89 -0.67
N GLN A 50 -24.69 1.10 0.49
CA GLN A 50 -23.79 2.21 0.75
C GLN A 50 -22.35 1.76 0.48
N THR A 51 -21.76 2.21 -0.63
CA THR A 51 -20.42 1.79 -1.01
C THR A 51 -19.36 2.65 -0.34
N VAL A 52 -18.28 2.00 0.11
CA VAL A 52 -17.07 2.64 0.64
C VAL A 52 -15.90 2.20 -0.21
N LYS A 53 -15.37 3.10 -1.04
CA LYS A 53 -14.23 2.85 -1.92
C LYS A 53 -12.93 3.09 -1.18
N VAL A 54 -12.12 2.05 -1.05
CA VAL A 54 -10.82 2.10 -0.36
C VAL A 54 -9.71 1.92 -1.38
N ASN A 55 -8.73 2.82 -1.35
CA ASN A 55 -7.47 2.67 -2.05
C ASN A 55 -6.43 2.15 -1.05
N HIS A 56 -6.24 0.83 -1.00
CA HIS A 56 -5.33 0.21 -0.05
C HIS A 56 -3.89 0.27 -0.58
N LEU A 57 -3.27 1.45 -0.40
CA LEU A 57 -1.94 1.73 -0.91
C LEU A 57 -0.91 0.73 -0.37
N GLY A 58 -0.03 0.26 -1.24
CA GLY A 58 1.20 -0.41 -0.84
C GLY A 58 2.20 0.64 -0.34
N ASP A 59 1.99 1.11 0.89
CA ASP A 59 2.74 2.21 1.51
C ASP A 59 3.55 1.78 2.75
N TRP A 60 3.75 0.47 2.97
CA TRP A 60 4.60 -0.02 4.05
C TRP A 60 5.62 -1.07 3.57
N GLY A 61 6.64 -1.35 4.38
CA GLY A 61 7.63 -2.40 4.13
C GLY A 61 9.06 -1.94 3.77
N LYS A 62 9.97 -2.92 3.67
CA LYS A 62 11.43 -2.73 3.48
C LYS A 62 11.80 -1.81 2.30
N GLN A 63 10.97 -1.78 1.27
CA GLN A 63 11.12 -0.88 0.12
C GLN A 63 11.24 0.61 0.52
N PHE A 64 10.57 1.05 1.59
CA PHE A 64 10.69 2.41 2.11
C PHE A 64 12.02 2.66 2.79
N GLY A 65 12.55 1.68 3.53
CA GLY A 65 13.90 1.75 4.07
C GLY A 65 14.93 1.95 2.97
N MET A 66 14.81 1.19 1.87
CA MET A 66 15.68 1.36 0.69
C MET A 66 15.51 2.73 0.05
N LEU A 67 14.27 3.21 -0.09
CA LEU A 67 13.99 4.51 -0.70
C LEU A 67 14.53 5.67 0.13
N ILE A 68 14.42 5.60 1.47
CA ILE A 68 15.01 6.58 2.39
C ILE A 68 16.53 6.62 2.23
N VAL A 69 17.20 5.46 2.23
CA VAL A 69 18.65 5.38 2.01
C VAL A 69 19.03 5.98 0.66
N ALA A 70 18.31 5.60 -0.40
CA ALA A 70 18.55 6.09 -1.74
C ALA A 70 18.42 7.61 -1.83
N TYR A 71 17.36 8.16 -1.23
CA TYR A 71 17.10 9.60 -1.20
C TYR A 71 18.18 10.33 -0.40
N LYS A 72 18.60 9.82 0.75
CA LYS A 72 19.66 10.47 1.55
C LYS A 72 21.02 10.47 0.84
N LYS A 73 21.33 9.47 0.02
CA LYS A 73 22.60 9.39 -0.72
C LYS A 73 22.58 10.12 -2.06
N TRP A 74 21.46 10.07 -2.78
CA TRP A 74 21.39 10.49 -4.19
C TRP A 74 20.16 11.31 -4.55
N GLY A 75 19.25 11.53 -3.59
CA GLY A 75 18.01 12.25 -3.81
C GLY A 75 18.22 13.74 -4.02
N ASN A 76 17.27 14.33 -4.74
CA ASN A 76 17.16 15.76 -4.93
C ASN A 76 15.69 16.15 -4.75
N GLU A 77 15.39 17.02 -3.79
CA GLU A 77 14.03 17.41 -3.44
C GLU A 77 13.27 18.06 -4.61
N GLU A 78 13.93 18.94 -5.36
CA GLU A 78 13.34 19.65 -6.50
C GLU A 78 13.01 18.66 -7.64
N ALA A 79 13.88 17.68 -7.88
CA ALA A 79 13.65 16.64 -8.87
C ALA A 79 12.46 15.73 -8.48
N VAL A 80 12.35 15.36 -7.21
CA VAL A 80 11.22 14.58 -6.70
C VAL A 80 9.92 15.37 -6.85
N LYS A 81 9.88 16.64 -6.44
CA LYS A 81 8.67 17.48 -6.60
C LYS A 81 8.25 17.68 -8.06
N ALA A 82 9.21 17.77 -8.97
CA ALA A 82 8.92 17.93 -10.39
C ALA A 82 8.37 16.65 -11.03
N HIS A 83 8.93 15.48 -10.66
CA HIS A 83 8.57 14.18 -11.22
C HIS A 83 8.56 13.08 -10.14
N PRO A 84 7.56 13.04 -9.22
CA PRO A 84 7.60 12.20 -8.03
C PRO A 84 7.84 10.72 -8.32
N ILE A 85 6.95 10.10 -9.08
CA ILE A 85 6.98 8.66 -9.35
C ILE A 85 8.24 8.26 -10.12
N ASP A 86 8.63 9.05 -11.12
CA ASP A 86 9.80 8.74 -11.95
C ASP A 86 11.10 8.85 -11.14
N GLU A 87 11.22 9.88 -10.31
CA GLU A 87 12.43 10.11 -9.53
C GLU A 87 12.55 9.12 -8.37
N LEU A 88 11.45 8.83 -7.66
CA LEU A 88 11.43 7.79 -6.63
C LEU A 88 11.71 6.41 -7.22
N LEU A 89 11.20 6.09 -8.41
CA LEU A 89 11.54 4.85 -9.10
C LEU A 89 13.02 4.78 -9.47
N LYS A 90 13.61 5.87 -10.01
CA LYS A 90 15.05 5.91 -10.32
C LYS A 90 15.89 5.64 -9.09
N LEU A 91 15.56 6.28 -7.97
CA LEU A 91 16.23 6.06 -6.69
C LEU A 91 16.09 4.61 -6.23
N TYR A 92 14.87 4.05 -6.31
CA TYR A 92 14.59 2.66 -5.95
C TYR A 92 15.36 1.65 -6.81
N VAL A 93 15.39 1.83 -8.14
CA VAL A 93 16.14 0.95 -9.04
C VAL A 93 17.64 1.06 -8.76
N ARG A 94 18.14 2.27 -8.54
CA ARG A 94 19.56 2.51 -8.23
C ARG A 94 19.98 1.83 -6.94
N ILE A 95 19.23 1.98 -5.85
CA ILE A 95 19.60 1.36 -4.56
C ILE A 95 19.56 -0.17 -4.64
N ASN A 96 18.62 -0.76 -5.37
CA ASN A 96 18.60 -2.21 -5.57
C ASN A 96 19.85 -2.70 -6.32
N ALA A 97 20.23 -2.02 -7.40
CA ALA A 97 21.42 -2.38 -8.17
C ALA A 97 22.73 -2.17 -7.40
N GLU A 98 22.78 -1.20 -6.48
CA GLU A 98 23.94 -0.98 -5.62
C GLU A 98 23.96 -1.97 -4.43
N ALA A 99 22.80 -2.33 -3.87
CA ALA A 99 22.70 -3.32 -2.79
C ALA A 99 23.12 -4.74 -3.22
N GLU A 100 22.98 -5.08 -4.51
CA GLU A 100 23.55 -6.32 -5.08
C GLU A 100 25.08 -6.36 -5.01
N LYS A 101 25.74 -5.20 -5.04
CA LYS A 101 27.21 -5.09 -5.02
C LYS A 101 27.74 -4.84 -3.62
N ASP A 102 26.98 -4.13 -2.80
CA ASP A 102 27.31 -3.74 -1.44
C ASP A 102 26.20 -4.15 -0.46
N PRO A 103 26.36 -5.31 0.20
CA PRO A 103 25.39 -5.79 1.19
C PRO A 103 25.14 -4.84 2.36
N SER A 104 26.04 -3.88 2.64
CA SER A 104 25.85 -2.91 3.72
C SER A 104 24.66 -1.98 3.46
N LEU A 105 24.30 -1.75 2.19
CA LEU A 105 23.13 -0.97 1.82
C LEU A 105 21.82 -1.68 2.16
N ASP A 106 21.79 -3.02 2.10
CA ASP A 106 20.63 -3.79 2.53
C ASP A 106 20.42 -3.66 4.04
N GLU A 107 21.52 -3.70 4.81
CA GLU A 107 21.48 -3.53 6.26
C GLU A 107 21.07 -2.10 6.63
N GLU A 108 21.64 -1.08 5.99
CA GLU A 108 21.24 0.32 6.20
C GLU A 108 19.74 0.52 5.89
N ALA A 109 19.22 -0.09 4.83
CA ALA A 109 17.81 -0.04 4.49
C ALA A 109 16.93 -0.71 5.56
N ARG A 110 17.36 -1.85 6.12
CA ARG A 110 16.66 -2.51 7.24
C ARG A 110 16.67 -1.65 8.49
N GLU A 111 17.77 -0.98 8.79
CA GLU A 111 17.86 -0.06 9.92
C GLU A 111 16.91 1.12 9.76
N TRP A 112 16.85 1.73 8.58
CA TRP A 112 15.89 2.80 8.28
C TRP A 112 14.44 2.33 8.35
N PHE A 113 14.15 1.13 7.88
CA PHE A 113 12.82 0.56 8.02
C PHE A 113 12.46 0.31 9.49
N ARG A 114 13.38 -0.22 10.30
CA ARG A 114 13.18 -0.39 11.74
C ARG A 114 12.95 0.95 12.45
N LYS A 115 13.65 2.01 12.05
CA LYS A 115 13.38 3.38 12.55
C LYS A 115 11.97 3.83 12.21
N LEU A 116 11.52 3.57 10.99
CA LEU A 116 10.15 3.88 10.55
C LEU A 116 9.11 3.12 11.40
N GLU A 117 9.32 1.83 11.65
CA GLU A 117 8.45 1.00 12.52
C GLU A 117 8.42 1.49 13.97
N ASN A 118 9.55 1.98 14.47
CA ASN A 118 9.66 2.53 15.83
C ASN A 118 9.16 3.98 15.94
N GLY A 119 8.65 4.58 14.87
CA GLY A 119 8.11 5.93 14.86
C GLY A 119 9.17 7.04 14.93
N ASP A 120 10.37 6.81 14.41
CA ASP A 120 11.40 7.84 14.27
C ASP A 120 10.88 9.03 13.43
N GLU A 121 11.04 10.25 13.94
CA GLU A 121 10.46 11.45 13.33
C GLU A 121 11.00 11.72 11.93
N GLU A 122 12.30 11.48 11.68
CA GLU A 122 12.91 11.71 10.38
C GLU A 122 12.44 10.66 9.37
N ALA A 123 12.42 9.38 9.77
CA ALA A 123 11.94 8.31 8.93
C ALA A 123 10.46 8.51 8.55
N LEU A 124 9.61 8.86 9.52
CA LEU A 124 8.19 9.15 9.29
C LEU A 124 7.98 10.36 8.38
N ALA A 125 8.75 11.43 8.56
CA ALA A 125 8.65 12.62 7.73
C ALA A 125 8.98 12.33 6.26
N LEU A 126 10.07 11.57 6.02
CA LEU A 126 10.45 11.18 4.65
C LEU A 126 9.42 10.23 4.04
N TRP A 127 8.95 9.23 4.79
CA TRP A 127 7.92 8.30 4.33
C TRP A 127 6.63 9.03 3.96
N GLN A 128 6.13 9.91 4.84
CA GLN A 128 4.91 10.67 4.60
C GLN A 128 5.06 11.58 3.39
N TRP A 129 6.22 12.23 3.22
CA TRP A 129 6.49 13.05 2.05
C TRP A 129 6.51 12.22 0.74
N PHE A 130 7.17 11.06 0.72
CA PHE A 130 7.12 10.18 -0.46
C PHE A 130 5.70 9.73 -0.80
N ARG A 131 4.91 9.39 0.24
CA ARG A 131 3.51 9.01 0.08
C ARG A 131 2.67 10.15 -0.52
N ASP A 132 2.84 11.36 -0.01
CA ASP A 132 2.09 12.53 -0.46
C ASP A 132 2.43 12.91 -1.91
N GLU A 133 3.72 12.93 -2.25
CA GLU A 133 4.17 13.24 -3.62
C GLU A 133 3.69 12.18 -4.63
N SER A 134 3.72 10.89 -4.27
CA SER A 134 3.16 9.81 -5.11
C SER A 134 1.64 9.95 -5.28
N LEU A 135 0.93 10.38 -4.24
CA LEU A 135 -0.51 10.61 -4.30
C LEU A 135 -0.91 11.77 -5.22
N VAL A 136 -0.07 12.80 -5.37
CA VAL A 136 -0.33 13.89 -6.33
C VAL A 136 -0.49 13.32 -7.75
N GLU A 137 0.43 12.46 -8.17
CA GLU A 137 0.41 11.90 -9.53
C GLU A 137 -0.72 10.88 -9.70
N PHE A 138 -0.96 10.02 -8.70
CA PHE A 138 -2.10 9.10 -8.77
C PHE A 138 -3.44 9.83 -8.81
N ASN A 139 -3.61 10.89 -8.02
CA ASN A 139 -4.83 11.69 -8.03
C ASN A 139 -5.05 12.41 -9.37
N ARG A 140 -3.99 12.78 -10.10
CA ARG A 140 -4.14 13.28 -11.48
C ARG A 140 -4.84 12.25 -12.36
N LEU A 141 -4.38 11.00 -12.34
CA LEU A 141 -4.98 9.90 -13.09
C LEU A 141 -6.41 9.60 -12.62
N TYR A 142 -6.66 9.54 -11.31
CA TYR A 142 -7.99 9.30 -10.78
C TYR A 142 -8.98 10.42 -11.15
N ASN A 143 -8.53 11.68 -11.16
CA ASN A 143 -9.34 12.81 -11.61
C ASN A 143 -9.69 12.71 -13.09
N GLU A 144 -8.75 12.31 -13.95
CA GLU A 144 -9.02 12.05 -15.38
C GLU A 144 -10.04 10.93 -15.58
N LEU A 145 -9.98 9.89 -14.75
CA LEU A 145 -10.94 8.78 -14.74
C LEU A 145 -12.25 9.09 -14.03
N GLN A 146 -12.36 10.26 -13.39
CA GLN A 146 -13.49 10.68 -12.54
C GLN A 146 -13.76 9.72 -11.37
N VAL A 147 -12.73 9.01 -10.90
CA VAL A 147 -12.80 8.09 -9.78
C VAL A 147 -12.43 8.82 -8.50
N LYS A 148 -13.23 8.58 -7.44
CA LYS A 148 -13.00 9.09 -6.09
C LYS A 148 -12.92 7.94 -5.10
N PHE A 149 -12.16 8.14 -4.03
CA PHE A 149 -12.03 7.20 -2.92
C PHE A 149 -12.51 7.85 -1.63
N ASP A 150 -13.05 7.03 -0.74
CA ASP A 150 -13.48 7.43 0.60
C ASP A 150 -12.32 7.29 1.61
N SER A 151 -11.32 6.47 1.29
CA SER A 151 -10.12 6.27 2.10
C SER A 151 -8.90 5.91 1.24
N TYR A 152 -7.74 6.40 1.66
CA TYR A 152 -6.41 6.08 1.12
C TYR A 152 -5.52 5.39 2.16
N ASN A 153 -6.15 4.72 3.14
CA ASN A 153 -5.44 3.97 4.17
C ASN A 153 -4.88 2.69 3.56
N GLY A 154 -3.56 2.66 3.41
CA GLY A 154 -2.79 1.52 2.95
C GLY A 154 -2.35 0.60 4.08
N GLU A 155 -1.35 -0.21 3.79
CA GLU A 155 -0.72 -1.16 4.71
C GLU A 155 -0.27 -0.48 6.03
N ALA A 156 0.27 0.75 5.94
CA ALA A 156 0.79 1.49 7.09
C ALA A 156 -0.26 1.75 8.17
N PHE A 157 -1.54 1.89 7.79
CA PHE A 157 -2.65 2.15 8.72
C PHE A 157 -2.90 1.01 9.72
N TYR A 158 -2.46 -0.20 9.40
CA TYR A 158 -2.72 -1.40 10.17
C TYR A 158 -1.55 -1.84 11.05
N ASN A 159 -0.43 -1.10 11.03
CA ASN A 159 0.79 -1.48 11.76
C ASN A 159 0.54 -1.68 13.26
N ASP A 160 -0.15 -0.73 13.90
CA ASP A 160 -0.53 -0.75 15.32
C ASP A 160 -1.64 -1.77 15.67
N LYS A 161 -2.14 -2.53 14.69
CA LYS A 161 -3.24 -3.50 14.85
C LYS A 161 -2.78 -4.94 14.66
N MET A 162 -1.53 -5.17 14.28
CA MET A 162 -1.00 -6.50 13.97
C MET A 162 -0.92 -7.39 15.21
N ASP A 163 -0.45 -6.86 16.35
CA ASP A 163 -0.25 -7.63 17.59
C ASP A 163 -1.54 -8.31 18.06
N ALA A 164 -2.66 -7.58 18.02
CA ALA A 164 -3.96 -8.12 18.40
C ALA A 164 -4.39 -9.30 17.51
N VAL A 165 -4.03 -9.30 16.22
CA VAL A 165 -4.33 -10.42 15.32
C VAL A 165 -3.45 -11.62 15.63
N VAL A 166 -2.16 -11.39 15.93
CA VAL A 166 -1.23 -12.46 16.34
C VAL A 166 -1.72 -13.12 17.62
N ASP A 167 -2.15 -12.34 18.61
CA ASP A 167 -2.71 -12.86 19.86
C ASP A 167 -3.95 -13.73 19.61
N ILE A 168 -4.88 -13.27 18.75
CA ILE A 168 -6.06 -14.05 18.38
C ILE A 168 -5.68 -15.39 17.71
N LEU A 169 -4.66 -15.39 16.84
CA LEU A 169 -4.19 -16.62 16.20
C LEU A 169 -3.53 -17.56 17.20
N ALA A 170 -2.77 -17.03 18.16
CA ALA A 170 -2.14 -17.79 19.24
C ALA A 170 -3.18 -18.42 20.17
N GLU A 171 -4.16 -17.64 20.63
CA GLU A 171 -5.26 -18.10 21.50
C GLU A 171 -6.10 -19.20 20.84
N LYS A 172 -6.26 -19.13 19.51
CA LYS A 172 -6.96 -20.16 18.72
C LYS A 172 -6.11 -21.39 18.43
N GLY A 173 -4.83 -21.41 18.84
CA GLY A 173 -3.90 -22.50 18.54
C GLY A 173 -3.64 -22.68 17.05
N LEU A 174 -3.70 -21.60 16.27
CA LEU A 174 -3.52 -21.62 14.81
C LEU A 174 -2.07 -21.37 14.39
N LEU A 175 -1.24 -20.81 15.28
CA LEU A 175 0.17 -20.55 15.02
C LEU A 175 1.01 -21.80 15.31
N VAL A 176 1.86 -22.17 14.35
CA VAL A 176 2.90 -23.19 14.49
C VAL A 176 4.26 -22.57 14.20
N GLU A 177 5.30 -23.03 14.88
CA GLU A 177 6.67 -22.59 14.61
C GLU A 177 7.23 -23.33 13.40
N SER A 178 7.78 -22.59 12.45
CA SER A 178 8.45 -23.11 11.25
C SER A 178 9.65 -22.23 10.94
N GLU A 179 10.86 -22.82 10.93
CA GLU A 179 12.11 -22.13 10.63
C GLU A 179 12.36 -20.84 11.44
N GLY A 180 11.89 -20.81 12.69
CA GLY A 180 12.02 -19.64 13.58
C GLY A 180 10.97 -18.54 13.34
N ALA A 181 9.99 -18.78 12.48
CA ALA A 181 8.82 -17.91 12.28
C ALA A 181 7.55 -18.58 12.79
N GLN A 182 6.54 -17.77 13.15
CA GLN A 182 5.19 -18.26 13.43
C GLN A 182 4.37 -18.24 12.15
N VAL A 183 3.79 -19.40 11.78
CA VAL A 183 3.01 -19.57 10.55
C VAL A 183 1.66 -20.20 10.85
N VAL A 184 0.67 -19.94 9.99
CA VAL A 184 -0.64 -20.61 10.03
C VAL A 184 -0.65 -21.69 8.94
N ASN A 185 -0.70 -22.96 9.33
CA ASN A 185 -0.79 -24.06 8.36
C ASN A 185 -2.23 -24.16 7.79
N LEU A 186 -2.35 -23.95 6.49
CA LEU A 186 -3.60 -24.04 5.73
C LEU A 186 -3.68 -25.24 4.77
N GLU A 187 -2.73 -26.19 4.85
CA GLU A 187 -2.67 -27.39 3.98
C GLU A 187 -3.97 -28.20 4.05
N LYS A 188 -4.58 -28.29 5.24
CA LYS A 188 -5.88 -28.94 5.46
C LYS A 188 -7.03 -28.34 4.64
N TYR A 189 -6.85 -27.13 4.09
CA TYR A 189 -7.80 -26.43 3.23
C TYR A 189 -7.36 -26.40 1.76
N GLY A 190 -6.27 -27.08 1.40
CA GLY A 190 -5.73 -27.10 0.04
C GLY A 190 -5.03 -25.80 -0.37
N ILE A 191 -4.55 -25.03 0.61
CA ILE A 191 -3.73 -23.83 0.40
C ILE A 191 -2.33 -24.18 0.88
N GLU A 192 -1.41 -24.33 -0.07
CA GLU A 192 0.03 -24.51 0.16
C GLU A 192 0.72 -23.16 0.37
#